data_AF-A0A7V1LRM7-F1
#
_entry.id   AF-A0A7V1LRM7-F1
#
_cell.length_a   1.000
_cell.length_b   1.000
_cell.length_c   1.000
_cell.angle_alpha   90.00
_cell.angle_beta   90.00
_cell.angle_gamma   90.00
#
_symmetry.space_group_name_H-M   'P 1'
#
loop_
_entity.id
_entity.type
_entity.pdbx_description
1 polymer ?
#
loop_
_entity_poly.entity_id
_entity_poly.type
_entity_poly.pdbx_seq_one_letter_code
_entity_poly.pdbx_strand_id
1 'polypeptide(L)' 'KAPLELTWSCYQSEDEACGVCDSCALRLRGFQQAGVEDPIKYKIRPNYL' A
#
# COMPACT_ATOMS: atom_id res chain seq x y z
N LYS A 1 -4.26 -12.18 -14.23
CA LYS A 1 -3.68 -11.41 -13.11
C LYS A 1 -4.83 -10.85 -12.29
N ALA A 2 -4.69 -10.76 -10.96
CA ALA A 2 -5.71 -10.13 -10.12
C ALA A 2 -5.63 -8.58 -10.25
N PRO A 3 -6.76 -7.86 -10.13
CA PRO A 3 -6.80 -6.39 -10.20
C PRO A 3 -6.41 -5.75 -8.86
N LEU A 4 -5.11 -5.54 -8.63
CA LEU A 4 -4.58 -5.04 -7.34
C LEU A 4 -4.95 -3.58 -7.06
N GLU A 5 -5.18 -2.79 -8.11
CA GLU A 5 -5.64 -1.40 -8.07
C GLU A 5 -7.05 -1.24 -7.49
N LEU A 6 -7.86 -2.31 -7.48
CA LEU A 6 -9.22 -2.31 -6.93
C LEU A 6 -9.28 -2.81 -5.48
N THR A 7 -8.13 -3.15 -4.89
CA THR A 7 -8.06 -3.72 -3.54
C THR A 7 -7.73 -2.65 -2.50
N TRP A 8 -8.26 -2.83 -1.29
CA TRP A 8 -8.02 -1.92 -0.17
C TRP A 8 -7.50 -2.65 1.06
N SER A 9 -6.59 -2.01 1.79
CA SER A 9 -6.01 -2.59 3.02
C SER A 9 -5.88 -1.57 4.16
N CYS A 10 -5.99 -0.27 3.90
CA CYS A 10 -5.81 0.77 4.91
C CYS A 10 -6.92 0.73 5.97
N TYR A 11 -6.54 0.85 7.24
CA TYR A 11 -7.49 0.89 8.38
C TYR A 11 -7.82 2.31 8.85
N GLN A 12 -7.13 3.33 8.35
CA GLN A 12 -7.21 4.70 8.90
C GLN A 12 -7.84 5.72 7.95
N SER A 13 -8.12 5.34 6.71
CA SER A 13 -8.56 6.25 5.66
C SER A 13 -9.26 5.44 4.58
N GLU A 14 -10.20 6.08 3.89
CA GLU A 14 -11.05 5.47 2.85
C GLU A 14 -10.85 6.12 1.46
N ASP A 15 -10.29 7.34 1.38
CA ASP A 15 -9.99 8.03 0.12
C ASP A 15 -8.62 7.63 -0.45
N GLU A 16 -7.56 7.88 0.33
CA GLU A 16 -6.18 7.49 0.04
C GLU A 16 -5.63 6.70 1.22
N ALA A 17 -4.87 5.63 0.96
CA ALA A 17 -4.30 4.82 2.02
C ALA A 17 -3.34 5.65 2.87
N CYS A 18 -3.34 5.48 4.19
CA CYS A 18 -2.54 6.35 5.06
C CYS A 18 -1.03 6.14 4.89
N GLY A 19 -0.61 4.91 4.54
CA GLY A 19 0.79 4.54 4.33
C GLY A 19 1.59 4.24 5.59
N VAL A 20 1.04 4.52 6.77
CA VAL A 20 1.75 4.44 8.06
C VAL A 20 1.12 3.47 9.06
N CYS A 21 -0.10 2.98 8.83
CA CYS A 21 -0.69 1.93 9.67
C CYS A 21 -0.08 0.56 9.35
N ASP A 22 -0.23 -0.39 10.29
CA ASP A 22 0.36 -1.73 10.17
C ASP A 22 -0.02 -2.45 8.88
N SER A 23 -1.29 -2.36 8.47
CA SER A 23 -1.77 -2.98 7.23
C SER A 23 -1.17 -2.32 5.98
N CYS A 24 -1.07 -0.98 5.95
CA CYS A 24 -0.38 -0.29 4.87
C CYS A 24 1.10 -0.67 4.80
N ALA A 25 1.77 -0.78 5.95
CA ALA A 25 3.18 -1.16 6.02
C ALA A 25 3.41 -2.59 5.50
N LEU A 26 2.55 -3.54 5.87
CA LEU A 26 2.60 -4.91 5.35
C LEU A 26 2.42 -4.95 3.83
N ARG A 27 1.41 -4.25 3.32
CA ARG A 27 1.11 -4.17 1.89
C ARG A 27 2.29 -3.57 1.12
N LEU A 28 2.77 -2.38 1.51
CA LEU A 28 3.86 -1.68 0.83
C LEU A 28 5.15 -2.51 0.80
N ARG A 29 5.50 -3.18 1.91
CA ARG A 29 6.66 -4.09 1.96
C ARG A 29 6.51 -5.26 0.98
N GLY A 30 5.32 -5.85 0.87
CA GLY A 30 5.07 -6.94 -0.07
C GLY A 30 5.27 -6.52 -1.53
N PHE A 31 4.81 -5.33 -1.91
CA PHE A 31 5.03 -4.75 -3.23
C PHE A 31 6.52 -4.46 -3.49
N GLN A 32 7.23 -3.84 -2.53
CA GLN A 32 8.67 -3.59 -2.62
C GLN A 32 9.48 -4.88 -2.78
N GLN A 33 9.15 -5.93 -2.01
CA GLN A 33 9.79 -7.25 -2.12
C GLN A 33 9.55 -7.90 -3.49
N ALA A 34 8.38 -7.68 -4.09
CA ALA A 34 8.08 -8.14 -5.43
C ALA A 34 8.76 -7.30 -6.53
N GLY A 35 9.41 -6.19 -6.18
CA GLY A 35 10.02 -5.26 -7.14
C GLY A 35 8.99 -4.50 -7.99
N VAL A 36 7.76 -4.36 -7.50
CA VAL A 36 6.65 -3.69 -8.20
C VAL A 36 6.10 -2.58 -7.32
N GLU A 37 5.73 -1.44 -7.89
CA GLU A 37 5.06 -0.37 -7.14
C GLU A 37 3.58 -0.71 -6.89
N ASP A 38 3.08 -0.38 -5.69
CA ASP A 38 1.66 -0.53 -5.38
C ASP A 38 0.80 0.48 -6.17
N PRO A 39 -0.20 0.03 -6.94
CA PRO A 39 -0.97 0.91 -7.81
C PRO A 39 -1.94 1.85 -7.08
N ILE A 40 -2.22 1.66 -5.79
CA ILE A 40 -3.15 2.55 -5.06
C ILE A 40 -2.46 3.82 -4.54
N LYS A 41 -3.25 4.86 -4.30
CA LYS A 41 -2.76 6.14 -3.76
C LYS A 41 -2.52 6.06 -2.26
N TYR A 42 -1.47 6.75 -1.82
CA TYR A 42 -1.09 6.83 -0.42
C TYR A 42 -0.81 8.28 -0.02
N LYS A 43 -1.24 8.69 1.18
CA LYS A 43 -0.92 10.00 1.76
C LYS A 43 0.58 10.12 2.07
N ILE A 44 1.18 9.05 2.55
CA ILE A 44 2.60 8.94 2.86
C ILE A 44 3.12 7.65 2.26
N ARG A 45 4.27 7.67 1.58
CA ARG A 45 4.95 6.46 1.08
C ARG A 45 6.30 6.30 1.77
N PRO A 46 6.38 5.51 2.86
CA PRO A 46 7.65 5.24 3.51
C PRO A 46 8.52 4.36 2.60
N ASN A 47 9.83 4.63 2.59
CA ASN A 47 10.80 3.72 2.00
C ASN A 47 11.22 2.69 3.06
N TYR A 48 11.10 1.40 2.75
CA TYR A 48 11.50 0.32 3.65
C TYR A 48 12.74 -0.46 3.14
N LEU A 49 13.45 0.11 2.14
CA LEU A 49 14.77 -0.36 1.71
C LEU A 49 15.85 -0.08 2.77
#